data_AF-C5M2C7-F1
#
_entry.id   AF-C5M2C7-F1
#
_cell.length_a   1.000
_cell.length_b   1.000
_cell.length_c   1.000
_cell.angle_alpha   90.00
_cell.angle_beta   90.00
_cell.angle_gamma   90.00
#
_symmetry.space_group_name_H-M   'P 1'
#
loop_
_entity.id
_entity.type
_entity.pdbx_description
1 polymer ?
#
loop_
_entity_poly.entity_id
_entity_poly.type
_entity_poly.pdbx_seq_one_letter_code
_entity_poly.pdbx_strand_id
1 'polypeptide(L)'
;MSEISYLTINNAHNGMSIKITKPVRFHNLPEFKKFLQQSYSIDNVDNLFLLTSFGIKLNYNLINDINEVFVYDKRLFASNVDPSLINHYSQSEIQINEPKKSSLGSNSNHGPLKQNITSNLKINQGWARAVSQYSLVMEEYCRSLIKQINVIFKSLNTIFQFAGNFTSKLRKILITSSII
;
A
#
# COMPACT_ATOMS: atom_id res chain seq x y z
N MET A 1 -9.22 17.74 24.98
CA MET A 1 -8.03 16.97 24.54
C MET A 1 -7.79 17.34 23.08
N SER A 2 -6.59 17.79 22.71
CA SER A 2 -6.27 18.08 21.31
C SER A 2 -6.21 16.76 20.53
N GLU A 3 -7.08 16.61 19.54
CA GLU A 3 -7.12 15.43 18.68
C GLU A 3 -5.88 15.44 17.78
N ILE A 4 -5.06 14.39 17.85
CA ILE A 4 -3.84 14.29 17.03
C ILE A 4 -4.27 14.14 15.57
N SER A 5 -3.87 15.08 14.72
CA SER A 5 -4.17 15.06 13.28
C SER A 5 -2.99 14.51 12.47
N TYR A 6 -3.31 13.86 11.35
CA TYR A 6 -2.34 13.19 10.50
C TYR A 6 -2.51 13.61 9.04
N LEU A 7 -1.39 13.66 8.32
CA LEU A 7 -1.32 13.60 6.88
C LEU A 7 -1.11 12.14 6.47
N THR A 8 -2.03 11.60 5.67
CA THR A 8 -1.88 10.24 5.10
C THR A 8 -1.25 10.34 3.72
N ILE A 9 -0.14 9.66 3.53
CA ILE A 9 0.54 9.53 2.24
C ILE A 9 0.25 8.16 1.68
N ASN A 10 -0.31 8.10 0.49
CA ASN A 10 -0.67 6.87 -0.18
C ASN A 10 0.23 6.66 -1.38
N ASN A 11 0.90 5.50 -1.46
CA ASN A 11 1.52 5.03 -2.67
C ASN A 11 0.43 4.52 -3.61
N ALA A 12 0.30 5.17 -4.76
CA ALA A 12 -0.76 4.90 -5.72
C ALA A 12 -0.64 3.54 -6.41
N HIS A 13 0.56 2.94 -6.38
CA HIS A 13 0.89 1.77 -7.19
C HIS A 13 0.75 0.45 -6.43
N ASN A 14 1.05 0.44 -5.14
CA ASN A 14 0.91 -0.74 -4.27
C ASN A 14 -0.11 -0.56 -3.14
N GLY A 15 -0.72 0.63 -3.02
CA GLY A 15 -1.74 0.92 -2.01
C GLY A 15 -1.21 1.04 -0.58
N MET A 16 0.11 1.07 -0.38
CA MET A 16 0.71 1.27 0.95
C MET A 16 0.55 2.71 1.42
N SER A 17 0.26 2.89 2.71
CA SER A 17 0.07 4.22 3.30
C SER A 17 1.03 4.48 4.46
N ILE A 18 1.53 5.71 4.54
CA ILE A 18 2.33 6.22 5.66
C ILE A 18 1.54 7.36 6.31
N LYS A 19 1.51 7.42 7.63
CA LYS A 19 0.90 8.53 8.37
C LYS A 19 1.99 9.40 8.97
N ILE A 20 1.90 10.70 8.72
CA ILE A 20 2.80 11.71 9.26
C ILE A 20 1.97 12.59 10.19
N THR A 21 2.41 12.71 11.44
CA THR A 21 1.73 13.56 12.43
C THR A 21 1.84 15.03 12.02
N LYS A 22 0.74 15.79 12.13
CA LYS A 22 0.75 17.23 11.90
C LYS A 22 1.23 17.97 13.16
N PRO A 23 1.92 19.12 13.02
CA PRO A 23 2.31 19.75 11.75
C PRO A 23 3.45 18.98 11.05
N VAL A 24 3.37 18.89 9.73
CA VAL A 24 4.40 18.33 8.87
C VAL A 24 5.64 19.20 8.95
N ARG A 25 6.78 18.61 9.33
CA ARG A 25 8.00 19.35 9.71
C ARG A 25 9.04 19.49 8.60
N PHE A 26 8.79 19.02 7.38
CA PHE A 26 9.73 19.25 6.28
C PHE A 26 9.60 20.70 5.80
N HIS A 27 10.72 21.39 5.58
CA HIS A 27 10.70 22.83 5.32
C HIS A 27 10.26 23.16 3.90
N ASN A 28 10.43 22.23 2.96
CA ASN A 28 10.15 22.44 1.56
C ASN A 28 9.76 21.13 0.85
N LEU A 29 9.23 21.28 -0.38
CA LEU A 29 8.82 20.15 -1.22
C LEU A 29 9.97 19.18 -1.56
N PRO A 30 11.20 19.64 -1.89
CA PRO A 30 12.33 18.74 -2.11
C PRO A 30 12.66 17.82 -0.93
N GLU A 31 12.74 18.36 0.30
CA GLU A 31 12.97 17.56 1.52
C GLU A 31 11.87 16.53 1.73
N PHE A 32 10.62 16.95 1.57
CA PHE A 32 9.47 16.06 1.67
C PHE A 32 9.53 14.94 0.62
N LYS A 33 9.84 15.27 -0.64
CA LYS A 33 10.05 14.29 -1.70
C LYS A 33 11.19 13.34 -1.41
N LYS A 34 12.30 13.80 -0.81
CA LYS A 34 13.43 12.95 -0.41
C LYS A 34 13.01 11.93 0.66
N PHE A 35 12.22 12.35 1.64
CA PHE A 35 11.64 11.44 2.62
C PHE A 35 10.75 10.38 1.96
N LEU A 36 9.87 10.78 1.03
CA LEU A 36 9.01 9.84 0.30
C LEU A 36 9.79 8.89 -0.60
N GLN A 37 10.83 9.40 -1.25
CA GLN A 37 11.73 8.66 -2.11
C GLN A 37 12.42 7.53 -1.34
N GLN A 38 12.91 7.82 -0.14
CA GLN A 38 13.49 6.80 0.76
C GLN A 38 12.42 5.83 1.29
N SER A 39 11.27 6.36 1.71
CA SER A 39 10.22 5.55 2.33
C SER A 39 9.59 4.53 1.38
N TYR A 40 9.53 4.85 0.08
CA TYR A 40 9.00 3.97 -0.96
C TYR A 40 10.09 3.38 -1.87
N SER A 41 11.37 3.53 -1.53
CA SER A 41 12.50 3.00 -2.31
C SER A 41 12.47 3.37 -3.81
N ILE A 42 12.11 4.62 -4.12
CA ILE A 42 12.06 5.11 -5.50
C ILE A 42 13.44 5.66 -5.89
N ASP A 43 13.92 5.42 -7.10
CA ASP A 43 15.33 5.73 -7.43
C ASP A 43 15.66 7.23 -7.42
N ASN A 44 14.70 8.08 -7.80
CA ASN A 44 14.91 9.52 -7.92
C ASN A 44 13.66 10.31 -7.51
N VAL A 45 13.85 11.40 -6.76
CA VAL A 45 12.80 12.36 -6.36
C VAL A 45 12.06 12.99 -7.54
N ASP A 46 12.72 13.06 -8.69
CA ASP A 46 12.12 13.55 -9.93
C ASP A 46 11.08 12.59 -10.45
N ASN A 47 11.18 11.29 -10.19
CA ASN A 47 10.16 10.30 -10.56
C ASN A 47 8.87 10.44 -9.74
N LEU A 48 8.92 11.16 -8.60
CA LEU A 48 7.75 11.39 -7.76
C LEU A 48 6.83 12.45 -8.37
N PHE A 49 5.59 12.05 -8.60
CA PHE A 49 4.48 12.92 -8.93
C PHE A 49 3.44 12.86 -7.81
N LEU A 50 3.09 14.02 -7.25
CA LEU A 50 2.27 14.12 -6.05
C LEU A 50 0.95 14.82 -6.37
N LEU A 51 -0.16 14.16 -6.04
CA LEU A 51 -1.51 14.70 -6.17
C LEU A 51 -2.19 14.79 -4.81
N THR A 52 -3.02 15.80 -4.64
CA THR A 52 -4.03 15.86 -3.57
C THR A 52 -5.20 14.94 -3.91
N SER A 53 -6.09 14.68 -2.95
CA SER A 53 -7.31 13.89 -3.14
C SER A 53 -8.28 14.43 -4.21
N PHE A 54 -8.11 15.69 -4.63
CA PHE A 54 -8.91 16.33 -5.68
C PHE A 54 -8.30 16.22 -7.09
N GLY A 55 -7.24 15.42 -7.26
CA GLY A 55 -6.54 15.31 -8.53
C GLY A 55 -5.83 16.61 -8.92
N ILE A 56 -5.35 17.39 -7.95
CA ILE A 56 -4.57 18.61 -8.19
C ILE A 56 -3.14 18.35 -7.75
N LYS A 57 -2.16 18.78 -8.56
CA LYS A 57 -0.74 18.73 -8.21
C LYS A 57 -0.51 19.39 -6.84
N LEU A 58 0.22 18.70 -5.97
CA LEU A 58 0.46 19.18 -4.62
C LEU A 58 1.09 20.58 -4.61
N ASN A 59 0.40 21.53 -3.96
CA ASN A 59 0.98 22.79 -3.52
C ASN A 59 1.48 22.60 -2.09
N TYR A 60 2.80 22.56 -1.90
CA TYR A 60 3.41 22.24 -0.61
C TYR A 60 3.07 23.26 0.49
N ASN A 61 2.75 24.51 0.14
CA ASN A 61 2.35 25.53 1.11
C ASN A 61 1.07 25.15 1.87
N LEU A 62 0.26 24.24 1.34
CA LEU A 62 -1.00 23.77 1.93
C LEU A 62 -0.86 22.40 2.60
N ILE A 63 0.37 21.88 2.79
CA ILE A 63 0.60 20.50 3.26
C ILE A 63 -0.02 20.23 4.63
N ASN A 64 -0.12 21.24 5.49
CA ASN A 64 -0.73 21.14 6.82
C ASN A 64 -2.26 21.23 6.79
N ASP A 65 -2.84 21.78 5.73
CA ASP A 65 -4.29 21.93 5.57
C ASP A 65 -4.93 20.71 4.91
N ILE A 66 -4.16 19.96 4.12
CA ILE A 66 -4.63 18.74 3.46
C ILE A 66 -4.44 17.50 4.34
N ASN A 67 -5.30 16.50 4.16
CA ASN A 67 -5.28 15.28 4.96
C ASN A 67 -4.71 14.07 4.22
N GLU A 68 -4.62 14.15 2.89
CA GLU A 68 -4.24 13.03 2.04
C GLU A 68 -3.43 13.49 0.83
N VAL A 69 -2.37 12.74 0.51
CA VAL A 69 -1.53 12.92 -0.69
C VAL A 69 -1.31 11.56 -1.35
N PHE A 70 -1.44 11.52 -2.67
CA PHE A 70 -1.18 10.36 -3.50
C PHE A 70 0.17 10.52 -4.21
N VAL A 71 1.01 9.50 -4.09
CA VAL A 71 2.36 9.43 -4.66
C VAL A 71 2.36 8.49 -5.83
N TYR A 72 2.76 9.01 -6.99
CA TYR A 72 2.91 8.24 -8.22
C TYR A 72 4.36 8.27 -8.67
N ASP A 73 4.90 7.10 -9.01
CA ASP A 73 6.11 6.97 -9.82
C ASP A 73 5.79 7.18 -11.30
N LYS A 74 6.37 8.22 -11.89
CA LYS A 74 6.17 8.59 -13.30
C LYS A 74 6.64 7.51 -14.28
N ARG A 75 7.61 6.70 -13.90
CA ARG A 75 8.20 5.69 -14.79
C ARG A 75 7.20 4.62 -15.20
N LEU A 76 6.20 4.36 -14.36
CA LEU A 76 5.10 3.43 -14.66
C LEU A 76 4.10 3.98 -15.70
N PHE A 77 4.19 5.26 -16.07
CA PHE A 77 3.40 5.84 -17.15
C PHE A 77 4.18 5.94 -18.48
N ALA A 78 5.43 5.46 -18.52
CA ALA A 78 6.19 5.41 -19.76
C ALA A 78 5.59 4.36 -20.72
N SER A 79 5.74 4.59 -22.03
CA SER A 79 5.24 3.65 -23.04
C SER A 79 5.89 2.26 -22.96
N ASN A 80 7.15 2.21 -22.52
CA ASN A 80 7.89 0.98 -22.26
C ASN A 80 8.33 0.98 -20.79
N VAL A 81 7.66 0.18 -19.97
CA VAL A 81 7.96 0.03 -18.54
C VAL A 81 8.88 -1.16 -18.35
N ASP A 82 9.96 -0.98 -17.59
CA ASP A 82 10.85 -2.07 -17.19
C ASP A 82 10.09 -3.08 -16.31
N PRO A 83 10.03 -4.38 -16.67
CA PRO A 83 9.43 -5.42 -15.83
C PRO A 83 10.00 -5.48 -14.40
N SER A 84 11.29 -5.14 -14.22
CA SER A 84 11.91 -5.11 -12.90
C SER A 84 11.25 -4.09 -11.97
N LEU A 85 10.82 -2.95 -12.52
CA LEU A 85 10.12 -1.89 -11.80
C LEU A 85 8.71 -2.33 -11.42
N ILE A 86 8.02 -3.07 -12.28
CA ILE A 86 6.69 -3.62 -11.96
C ILE A 86 6.81 -4.60 -10.79
N ASN A 87 7.81 -5.48 -10.83
CA ASN A 87 8.07 -6.45 -9.77
C ASN A 87 8.34 -5.79 -8.42
N HIS A 88 8.99 -4.63 -8.41
CA HIS A 88 9.22 -3.86 -7.18
C HIS A 88 7.92 -3.47 -6.47
N TYR A 89 6.87 -3.13 -7.21
CA TYR A 89 5.58 -2.75 -6.61
C TYR A 89 4.64 -3.94 -6.35
N SER A 90 4.86 -5.08 -7.00
CA SER A 90 4.02 -6.29 -6.84
C SER A 90 4.52 -7.26 -5.77
N GLN A 91 5.73 -7.07 -5.23
CA GLN A 91 6.25 -7.92 -4.16
C GLN A 91 5.49 -7.66 -2.85
N SER A 92 4.72 -8.65 -2.41
CA SER A 92 4.11 -8.65 -1.08
C SER A 92 5.17 -9.04 -0.05
N GLU A 93 5.52 -8.14 0.87
CA GLU A 93 6.47 -8.42 1.97
C GLU A 93 5.96 -9.49 2.94
N ILE A 94 4.65 -9.76 2.95
CA ILE A 94 4.03 -10.70 3.88
C ILE A 94 4.08 -12.11 3.30
N GLN A 95 5.10 -12.88 3.68
CA GLN A 95 5.13 -14.31 3.45
C GLN A 95 4.42 -15.01 4.61
N ILE A 96 3.21 -15.52 4.36
CA ILE A 96 2.48 -16.31 5.35
C ILE A 96 2.92 -17.77 5.21
N ASN A 97 3.69 -18.25 6.18
CA ASN A 97 4.13 -19.64 6.19
C ASN A 97 2.95 -20.56 6.52
N GLU A 98 2.57 -21.41 5.58
CA GLU A 98 1.51 -22.39 5.78
C GLU A 98 1.89 -23.39 6.90
N PRO A 99 0.98 -23.68 7.84
CA PRO A 99 1.24 -24.67 8.87
C PRO A 99 1.42 -26.05 8.23
N LYS A 100 2.40 -26.80 8.73
CA LYS A 100 2.63 -28.18 8.29
C LYS A 100 1.37 -29.04 8.52
N LYS A 101 1.12 -30.00 7.63
CA LYS A 101 0.02 -30.97 7.76
C LYS A 101 0.13 -31.73 9.08
N SER A 102 -1.03 -32.05 9.68
CA SER A 102 -1.09 -32.82 10.92
C SER A 102 -0.49 -34.21 10.73
N SER A 103 0.35 -34.64 11.67
CA SER A 103 0.96 -35.98 11.66
C SER A 103 0.02 -37.08 12.14
N LEU A 104 -1.17 -36.76 12.67
CA LEU A 104 -2.11 -37.75 13.23
C LEU A 104 -2.73 -38.72 12.20
N GLY A 105 -2.65 -38.41 10.90
CA GLY A 105 -3.24 -39.25 9.83
C GLY A 105 -2.25 -40.09 9.01
N SER A 106 -0.93 -39.99 9.27
CA SER A 106 0.09 -40.56 8.38
C SER A 106 0.56 -41.98 8.75
N ASN A 107 0.19 -42.50 9.93
CA ASN A 107 0.62 -43.81 10.40
C ASN A 107 -0.59 -44.74 10.59
N SER A 108 -1.22 -45.13 9.49
CA SER A 108 -1.97 -46.39 9.45
C SER A 108 -0.94 -47.53 9.48
N ASN A 109 -0.69 -48.12 10.65
CA ASN A 109 -0.43 -49.56 10.85
C ASN A 109 0.11 -49.89 12.27
N HIS A 110 -0.65 -50.72 12.99
CA HIS A 110 -0.30 -51.62 14.10
C HIS A 110 -0.11 -51.08 15.56
N GLY A 111 -0.83 -51.69 16.51
CA GLY A 111 -0.49 -51.70 17.95
C GLY A 111 -1.34 -50.78 18.85
N PRO A 112 -1.52 -51.09 20.15
CA PRO A 112 -2.66 -50.66 20.95
C PRO A 112 -2.70 -49.13 21.14
N LEU A 113 -3.76 -48.53 20.62
CA LEU A 113 -4.14 -47.10 20.68
C LEU A 113 -4.08 -46.42 22.07
N LYS A 114 -3.81 -47.15 23.17
CA LYS A 114 -3.92 -46.64 24.55
C LYS A 114 -2.64 -46.04 25.13
N GLN A 115 -1.45 -46.38 24.65
CA GLN A 115 -0.20 -45.98 25.35
C GLN A 115 0.32 -44.58 25.01
N ASN A 116 -0.25 -43.87 24.03
CA ASN A 116 0.24 -42.54 23.61
C ASN A 116 -0.88 -41.53 23.31
N ILE A 117 -2.05 -41.67 23.95
CA ILE A 117 -3.17 -40.74 23.74
C ILE A 117 -2.78 -39.31 24.17
N THR A 118 -2.13 -39.16 25.32
CA THR A 118 -1.74 -37.83 25.85
C THR A 118 -0.72 -37.12 24.96
N SER A 119 0.26 -37.84 24.40
CA SER A 119 1.26 -37.26 23.50
C SER A 119 0.65 -36.88 22.16
N ASN A 120 -0.21 -37.73 21.59
CA ASN A 120 -0.97 -37.42 20.37
C ASN A 120 -1.92 -36.23 20.55
N LEU A 121 -2.59 -36.11 21.69
CA LEU A 121 -3.44 -34.96 22.00
C LEU A 121 -2.62 -33.67 22.13
N LYS A 122 -1.43 -33.71 22.73
CA LYS A 122 -0.51 -32.56 22.81
C LYS A 122 -0.01 -32.14 21.43
N ILE A 123 0.35 -33.09 20.57
CA ILE A 123 0.75 -32.82 19.18
C ILE A 123 -0.40 -32.18 18.41
N ASN A 124 -1.61 -32.74 18.52
CA ASN A 124 -2.81 -32.18 17.89
C ASN A 124 -3.13 -30.77 18.40
N GLN A 125 -3.00 -30.54 19.71
CA GLN A 125 -3.21 -29.23 20.31
C GLN A 125 -2.19 -28.20 19.80
N GLY A 126 -0.91 -28.61 19.65
CA GLY A 126 0.13 -27.76 19.07
C GLY A 126 -0.17 -27.39 17.61
N TRP A 127 -0.57 -28.39 16.80
CA TRP A 127 -0.99 -28.16 15.42
C TRP A 127 -2.22 -27.26 15.32
N ALA A 128 -3.26 -27.50 16.12
CA ALA A 128 -4.47 -26.67 16.15
C ALA A 128 -4.17 -25.22 16.53
N ARG A 129 -3.25 -24.98 17.47
CA ARG A 129 -2.77 -23.62 17.80
C ARG A 129 -2.04 -22.98 16.62
N ALA A 130 -1.16 -23.70 15.95
CA ALA A 130 -0.44 -23.19 14.78
C ALA A 130 -1.40 -22.82 13.64
N VAL A 131 -2.41 -23.66 13.36
CA VAL A 131 -3.47 -23.36 12.38
C VAL A 131 -4.29 -22.15 12.80
N SER A 132 -4.67 -22.05 14.07
CA SER A 132 -5.40 -20.88 14.57
C SER A 132 -4.62 -19.58 14.43
N GLN A 133 -3.31 -19.60 14.75
CA GLN A 133 -2.44 -18.44 14.56
C GLN A 133 -2.29 -18.08 13.08
N TYR A 134 -2.11 -19.08 12.22
CA TYR A 134 -2.05 -18.87 10.78
C TYR A 134 -3.33 -18.21 10.25
N SER A 135 -4.51 -18.67 10.67
CA SER A 135 -5.78 -18.07 10.26
C SER A 135 -5.91 -16.61 10.69
N LEU A 136 -5.42 -16.25 11.88
CA LEU A 136 -5.43 -14.85 12.35
C LEU A 136 -4.51 -13.97 11.48
N VAL A 137 -3.29 -14.43 11.20
CA VAL A 137 -2.35 -13.71 10.32
C VAL A 137 -2.91 -13.58 8.91
N MET A 138 -3.55 -14.62 8.39
CA MET A 138 -4.22 -14.60 7.10
C MET A 138 -5.37 -13.61 7.06
N GLU A 139 -6.15 -13.51 8.14
CA GLU A 139 -7.21 -12.50 8.25
C GLU A 139 -6.64 -11.07 8.20
N GLU A 140 -5.58 -10.80 8.96
CA GLU A 140 -4.88 -9.50 8.93
C GLU A 140 -4.34 -9.16 7.54
N TYR A 141 -3.77 -10.16 6.86
CA TYR A 141 -3.29 -10.03 5.48
C TYR A 141 -4.42 -9.69 4.52
N CYS A 142 -5.53 -10.42 4.55
CA CYS A 142 -6.72 -10.11 3.75
C CYS A 142 -7.23 -8.69 4.02
N ARG A 143 -7.31 -8.28 5.29
CA ARG A 143 -7.68 -6.90 5.66
C ARG A 143 -6.69 -5.87 5.10
N SER A 144 -5.40 -6.16 5.08
CA SER A 144 -4.37 -5.31 4.48
C SER A 144 -4.55 -5.18 2.97
N LEU A 145 -4.77 -6.29 2.26
CA LEU A 145 -5.03 -6.31 0.82
C LEU A 145 -6.27 -5.48 0.45
N ILE A 146 -7.36 -5.63 1.20
CA ILE A 146 -8.57 -4.81 0.98
C ILE A 146 -8.25 -3.32 1.10
N LYS A 147 -7.46 -2.91 2.11
CA LYS A 147 -7.05 -1.51 2.27
C LYS A 147 -6.20 -1.04 1.08
N GLN A 148 -5.21 -1.83 0.67
CA GLN A 148 -4.33 -1.50 -0.47
C GLN A 148 -5.14 -1.34 -1.75
N ILE A 149 -6.03 -2.29 -2.06
CA ILE A 149 -6.93 -2.24 -3.22
C ILE A 149 -7.77 -0.96 -3.20
N ASN A 150 -8.38 -0.63 -2.05
CA ASN A 150 -9.17 0.59 -1.92
C ASN A 150 -8.33 1.86 -2.16
N VAL A 151 -7.09 1.90 -1.68
CA VAL A 151 -6.17 3.02 -1.93
C VAL A 151 -5.81 3.12 -3.42
N ILE A 152 -5.55 2.00 -4.09
CA ILE A 152 -5.26 1.97 -5.53
C ILE A 152 -6.47 2.48 -6.32
N PHE A 153 -7.70 2.06 -6.00
CA PHE A 153 -8.91 2.58 -6.66
C PHE A 153 -9.11 4.08 -6.43
N LYS A 154 -8.89 4.57 -5.21
CA LYS A 154 -8.91 6.02 -4.93
C LYS A 154 -7.85 6.77 -5.74
N SER A 155 -6.67 6.20 -5.86
CA SER A 155 -5.58 6.77 -6.66
C SER A 155 -5.96 6.81 -8.15
N LEU A 156 -6.52 5.72 -8.68
CA LEU A 156 -7.00 5.67 -10.06
C LEU A 156 -8.06 6.76 -10.33
N ASN A 157 -9.01 6.96 -9.43
CA ASN A 157 -9.98 8.04 -9.54
C ASN A 157 -9.28 9.42 -9.51
N THR A 158 -8.31 9.60 -8.61
CA THR A 158 -7.56 10.85 -8.45
C THR A 158 -6.76 11.21 -9.71
N ILE A 159 -6.10 10.25 -10.36
CA ILE A 159 -5.34 10.50 -11.60
C ILE A 159 -6.28 10.83 -12.77
N PHE A 160 -7.47 10.23 -12.84
CA PHE A 160 -8.47 10.60 -13.83
C PHE A 160 -9.04 12.01 -13.60
N GLN A 161 -9.29 12.39 -12.35
CA GLN A 161 -9.66 13.77 -12.01
C GLN A 161 -8.57 14.75 -12.44
N PHE A 162 -7.30 14.42 -12.20
CA PHE A 162 -6.17 15.21 -12.69
C PHE A 162 -6.18 15.36 -14.22
N ALA A 163 -6.34 14.28 -14.96
CA ALA A 163 -6.41 14.31 -16.41
C ALA A 163 -7.59 15.16 -16.94
N GLY A 164 -8.75 15.05 -16.30
CA GLY A 164 -9.93 15.87 -16.60
C GLY A 164 -9.69 17.36 -16.34
N ASN A 165 -9.14 17.70 -15.17
CA ASN A 165 -8.77 19.07 -14.80
C ASN A 165 -7.75 19.68 -15.78
N PHE A 166 -6.76 18.88 -16.18
CA PHE A 166 -5.75 19.28 -17.14
C PHE A 166 -6.35 19.58 -18.52
N THR A 167 -7.20 18.69 -19.03
CA THR A 167 -7.86 18.84 -20.33
C THR A 167 -8.80 20.06 -20.35
N SER A 168 -9.56 20.25 -19.28
CA SER A 168 -10.44 21.44 -19.12
C SER A 168 -9.64 22.73 -19.13
N LYS A 169 -8.49 22.77 -18.44
CA LYS A 169 -7.60 23.93 -18.42
C LYS A 169 -7.03 24.22 -19.82
N LEU A 170 -6.57 23.20 -20.55
CA LEU A 170 -6.08 23.37 -21.92
C LEU A 170 -7.16 23.90 -22.85
N ARG A 171 -8.38 23.37 -22.77
CA ARG A 171 -9.51 23.85 -23.57
C ARG A 171 -9.77 25.34 -23.32
N LYS A 172 -9.76 25.79 -22.07
CA LYS A 172 -9.93 27.21 -21.73
C LYS A 172 -8.83 28.07 -22.35
N ILE A 173 -7.56 27.65 -22.22
CA ILE A 173 -6.42 28.38 -22.79
C ILE A 173 -6.58 28.51 -24.31
N LEU A 174 -6.90 27.42 -25.01
CA LEU A 174 -7.09 27.41 -26.46
C LEU A 174 -8.19 28.38 -26.90
N ILE A 175 -9.36 28.36 -26.23
CA ILE A 175 -10.46 29.28 -26.52
C ILE A 175 -10.04 30.72 -26.31
N THR A 176 -9.35 31.04 -25.20
CA THR A 176 -8.88 32.40 -24.94
C THR A 176 -7.84 32.87 -25.97
N SER A 177 -6.96 31.98 -26.43
CA SER A 177 -5.99 32.29 -27.50
C SER A 177 -6.59 32.38 -28.90
N SER A 178 -7.78 31.81 -29.14
CA SER A 178 -8.50 31.93 -30.43
C SER A 178 -9.37 33.19 -30.54
N ILE A 179 -9.55 33.93 -29.43
CA ILE A 179 -10.37 35.15 -29.35
C ILE A 179 -9.49 36.43 -29.40
N ILE A 180 -8.16 36.26 -29.47
CA ILE A 180 -7.17 37.33 -29.68
C ILE A 180 -6.60 37.17 -31.08
#